data_AF-A0A7J8Z1H0-F1
#
_entry.id   AF-A0A7J8Z1H0-F1
#
_cell.length_a   1.000
_cell.length_b   1.000
_cell.length_c   1.000
_cell.angle_alpha   90.00
_cell.angle_beta   90.00
_cell.angle_gamma   90.00
#
_symmetry.space_group_name_H-M   'P 1'
#
loop_
_entity.id
_entity.type
_entity.pdbx_description
1 polymer ?
#
loop_
_entity_poly.entity_id
_entity_poly.type
_entity_poly.pdbx_seq_one_letter_code
_entity_poly.pdbx_strand_id
1 'polypeptide(L)'
;MELPVKSPDSGGRKYPYRLETRDLSYKLSTKFEDYFRCDFCGGNEGRAAAKFILKGVNCEARPGQVTAIAGPSGAGKTTLLDFLAGKIPPCEVSSGEVLVNGKPINVKVFRRVSGYVTQDDALFPLLTVEETLMYSALLRLPGGRKEAGSRVKELMKELGLEHVAGSRIREGSNNGISGGERRRVSIGVDLVHDPAVILIDEPTSGLDSASALHAVTLLKSMAVNQGKTIVLTIHQPGFRILELFDRIVLLSNGFVVHDGGLNLLEERLKFADHRIPRHVNVLEFAIDVIETLPVPNPGTLSNINREDRKITTPILFERKLLVYPNSRFDEVLILGQRFCSNIFRTKQLFATRVIQALVAGFILGTIYFNVGNDKGKIALQTQTGFFAFTLTFLLSSTTEGLPIFLQERRILMRETSRGAYRVSSYVLSNTLVFLPFLLMIGILFTSPVYWLVGLRKDTVDGFLYFSLVVWMVLLMANSFVACFSALVPNFIMGNSVIAGLMGSFFLFSGYFIAKDKIPSYWVFMHYLSLFKYPFECFMINEYGGEQGERKCIEIENGECRLYGSSFLRQQDLKDSQKWTNVGVMLGFIVGYRVLGLVFLWFRCYKARN
;
A
#
# COMPACT_ATOMS: atom_id res chain seq x y z
N MET A 1 4.85 40.87 4.24
CA MET A 1 6.18 40.23 4.28
C MET A 1 6.54 39.96 2.84
N GLU A 2 7.36 40.83 2.24
CA GLU A 2 7.69 40.73 0.81
C GLU A 2 8.53 39.47 0.59
N LEU A 3 7.99 38.53 -0.21
CA LEU A 3 8.74 37.36 -0.63
C LEU A 3 9.85 37.82 -1.58
N PRO A 4 11.12 37.38 -1.38
CA PRO A 4 12.18 37.74 -2.30
C PRO A 4 11.91 37.09 -3.67
N VAL A 5 11.44 37.90 -4.62
CA VAL A 5 11.28 37.53 -6.03
C VAL A 5 12.68 37.48 -6.65
N LYS A 6 13.27 36.28 -6.71
CA LYS A 6 14.42 36.07 -7.60
C LYS A 6 13.88 35.89 -9.01
N SER A 7 14.45 36.63 -9.97
CA SER A 7 14.22 36.39 -11.40
C SER A 7 14.54 34.92 -11.72
N PRO A 8 13.76 34.26 -12.60
CA PRO A 8 13.94 32.85 -12.89
C PRO A 8 15.31 32.61 -13.54
N ASP A 9 16.11 31.77 -12.89
CA ASP A 9 17.41 31.34 -13.38
C ASP A 9 17.23 30.57 -14.70
N SER A 10 18.05 30.91 -15.69
CA SER A 10 17.83 30.60 -17.12
C SER A 10 18.25 29.18 -17.53
N GLY A 11 18.20 28.23 -16.59
CA GLY A 11 18.53 26.81 -16.79
C GLY A 11 17.30 25.94 -16.99
N GLY A 12 16.75 25.91 -18.22
CA GLY A 12 15.72 24.95 -18.64
C GLY A 12 14.28 25.45 -18.52
N ARG A 13 13.80 26.22 -19.51
CA ARG A 13 12.39 26.63 -19.61
C ARG A 13 11.47 25.40 -19.64
N LYS A 14 10.78 25.14 -18.52
CA LYS A 14 9.69 24.16 -18.46
C LYS A 14 8.46 24.73 -19.16
N TYR A 15 7.76 23.88 -19.90
CA TYR A 15 6.53 24.26 -20.57
C TYR A 15 5.44 24.63 -19.54
N PRO A 16 4.75 25.76 -19.69
CA PRO A 16 3.62 26.10 -18.84
C PRO A 16 2.46 25.13 -19.10
N TYR A 17 1.74 24.74 -18.03
CA TYR A 17 0.57 23.86 -18.11
C TYR A 17 -0.68 24.61 -17.65
N ARG A 18 -1.71 24.59 -18.49
CA ARG A 18 -3.02 25.17 -18.22
C ARG A 18 -4.03 24.04 -18.10
N LEU A 19 -4.80 24.02 -17.02
CA LEU A 19 -5.90 23.06 -16.82
C LEU A 19 -7.22 23.78 -17.04
N GLU A 20 -8.11 23.18 -17.81
CA GLU A 20 -9.49 23.67 -17.99
C GLU A 20 -10.48 22.51 -17.84
N THR A 21 -11.66 22.80 -17.30
CA THR A 21 -12.83 21.93 -17.42
C THR A 21 -13.90 22.63 -18.27
N ARG A 22 -14.58 21.85 -19.11
CA ARG A 22 -15.69 22.33 -19.94
C ARG A 22 -16.92 21.47 -19.69
N ASP A 23 -17.96 22.07 -19.14
CA ASP A 23 -19.27 21.48 -18.84
C ASP A 23 -19.19 20.12 -18.10
N LEU A 24 -18.21 19.99 -17.20
CA LEU A 24 -17.91 18.71 -16.56
C LEU A 24 -19.05 18.28 -15.62
N SER A 25 -19.65 17.13 -15.92
CA SER A 25 -20.73 16.53 -15.14
C SER A 25 -20.41 15.09 -14.76
N TYR A 26 -20.61 14.74 -13.49
CA TYR A 26 -20.29 13.42 -12.96
C TYR A 26 -21.42 12.86 -12.09
N LYS A 27 -21.83 11.62 -12.38
CA LYS A 27 -22.79 10.83 -11.62
C LYS A 27 -22.06 9.75 -10.84
N LEU A 28 -22.35 9.60 -9.56
CA LEU A 28 -21.87 8.44 -8.82
C LEU A 28 -22.67 7.21 -9.28
N SER A 29 -22.02 6.29 -9.97
CA SER A 29 -22.63 5.00 -10.30
C SER A 29 -22.51 4.07 -9.10
N THR A 30 -23.63 3.75 -8.45
CA THR A 30 -23.71 2.77 -7.37
C THR A 30 -23.64 1.34 -7.91
N LYS A 31 -22.54 0.98 -8.60
CA LYS A 31 -22.34 -0.38 -9.14
C LYS A 31 -22.37 -1.49 -8.07
N PHE A 32 -22.26 -1.14 -6.78
CA PHE A 32 -22.28 -2.09 -5.66
C PHE A 32 -23.70 -2.42 -5.17
N GLU A 33 -24.67 -1.53 -5.39
CA GLU A 33 -26.09 -1.77 -5.05
C GLU A 33 -26.80 -2.58 -6.14
N ASP A 34 -26.44 -2.39 -7.40
CA ASP A 34 -27.10 -3.07 -8.52
C ASP A 34 -26.77 -4.58 -8.60
N TYR A 35 -25.63 -5.03 -8.08
CA TYR A 35 -25.22 -6.45 -8.16
C TYR A 35 -25.87 -7.34 -7.09
N PHE A 36 -26.32 -6.77 -5.96
CA PHE A 36 -27.02 -7.51 -4.89
C PHE A 36 -28.54 -7.38 -4.96
N ARG A 37 -29.08 -6.50 -5.81
CA ARG A 37 -30.54 -6.24 -5.90
C ARG A 37 -31.26 -7.07 -6.97
N CYS A 38 -30.55 -7.78 -7.85
CA CYS A 38 -31.11 -8.77 -8.76
C CYS A 38 -30.79 -10.19 -8.27
N ASP A 39 -31.67 -10.76 -7.45
CA ASP A 39 -32.12 -12.17 -7.59
C ASP A 39 -33.02 -12.67 -6.44
N PHE A 40 -33.35 -11.88 -5.41
CA PHE A 40 -34.17 -12.42 -4.29
C PHE A 40 -35.34 -11.61 -3.75
N CYS A 41 -35.65 -10.41 -4.27
CA CYS A 41 -36.84 -9.68 -3.84
C CYS A 41 -37.53 -8.99 -5.03
N GLY A 42 -38.67 -9.52 -5.46
CA GLY A 42 -39.60 -8.88 -6.40
C GLY A 42 -40.35 -7.69 -5.78
N GLY A 43 -39.61 -6.67 -5.35
CA GLY A 43 -40.14 -5.42 -4.80
C GLY A 43 -39.91 -4.26 -5.75
N ASN A 44 -41.00 -3.70 -6.26
CA ASN A 44 -41.00 -2.54 -7.16
C ASN A 44 -40.75 -1.25 -6.35
N GLU A 45 -39.52 -1.03 -5.90
CA GLU A 45 -39.10 0.24 -5.30
C GLU A 45 -38.30 1.07 -6.30
N GLY A 46 -38.70 2.33 -6.46
CA GLY A 46 -38.22 3.24 -7.51
C GLY A 46 -36.70 3.27 -7.67
N ARG A 47 -36.24 3.26 -8.93
CA ARG A 47 -34.84 3.54 -9.29
C ARG A 47 -34.37 4.77 -8.53
N ALA A 48 -33.44 4.59 -7.60
CA ALA A 48 -32.79 5.71 -6.92
C ALA A 48 -32.20 6.61 -8.02
N ALA A 49 -32.68 7.86 -8.11
CA ALA A 49 -32.23 8.79 -9.14
C ALA A 49 -30.71 8.97 -9.00
N ALA A 50 -29.97 8.78 -10.10
CA ALA A 50 -28.51 8.89 -10.10
C ALA A 50 -28.09 10.26 -9.53
N LYS A 51 -27.44 10.26 -8.37
CA LYS A 51 -27.00 11.48 -7.69
C LYS A 51 -25.79 12.05 -8.42
N PHE A 52 -25.99 13.21 -9.07
CA PHE A 52 -24.89 13.98 -9.65
C PHE A 52 -24.05 14.61 -8.54
N ILE A 53 -22.74 14.38 -8.59
CA ILE A 53 -21.77 15.03 -7.70
C ILE A 53 -21.25 16.32 -8.31
N LEU A 54 -21.02 16.35 -9.62
CA LEU A 54 -20.62 17.55 -10.37
C LEU A 54 -21.62 17.79 -11.50
N LYS A 55 -21.96 19.05 -11.76
CA LYS A 55 -23.00 19.47 -12.71
C LYS A 55 -22.51 20.69 -13.50
N GLY A 56 -22.15 20.48 -14.77
CA GLY A 56 -21.75 21.54 -15.70
C GLY A 56 -20.60 22.42 -15.21
N VAL A 57 -19.59 21.80 -14.58
CA VAL A 57 -18.47 22.51 -13.96
C VAL A 57 -17.52 23.06 -15.02
N ASN A 58 -17.32 24.38 -15.00
CA ASN A 58 -16.33 25.10 -15.79
C ASN A 58 -15.35 25.79 -14.85
N CYS A 59 -14.05 25.49 -14.96
CA CYS A 59 -13.00 26.16 -14.22
C CYS A 59 -11.68 26.16 -14.99
N GLU A 60 -10.79 27.08 -14.61
CA GLU A 60 -9.48 27.25 -15.22
C GLU A 60 -8.38 27.39 -14.16
N ALA A 61 -7.27 26.67 -14.31
CA ALA A 61 -6.05 26.87 -13.55
C ALA A 61 -4.87 27.22 -14.47
N ARG A 62 -4.18 28.33 -14.16
CA ARG A 62 -3.13 28.92 -15.00
C ARG A 62 -1.73 28.66 -14.45
N PRO A 63 -0.71 28.60 -15.33
CA PRO A 63 0.69 28.52 -14.91
C PRO A 63 1.10 29.73 -14.08
N GLY A 64 1.90 29.49 -13.04
CA GLY A 64 2.39 30.54 -12.15
C GLY A 64 1.38 31.03 -11.12
N GLN A 65 0.18 30.42 -11.06
CA GLN A 65 -0.88 30.79 -10.13
C GLN A 65 -1.23 29.64 -9.17
N VAL A 66 -1.70 30.03 -7.98
CA VAL A 66 -2.30 29.13 -7.00
C VAL A 66 -3.82 29.27 -7.09
N THR A 67 -4.48 28.19 -7.52
CA THR A 67 -5.94 28.08 -7.62
C THR A 67 -6.48 27.30 -6.42
N ALA A 68 -7.33 27.92 -5.61
CA ALA A 68 -7.95 27.29 -4.45
C ALA A 68 -9.39 26.87 -4.76
N ILE A 69 -9.69 25.58 -4.58
CA ILE A 69 -11.05 25.02 -4.65
C ILE A 69 -11.62 25.04 -3.24
N ALA A 70 -12.70 25.80 -3.04
CA ALA A 70 -13.35 26.01 -1.75
C ALA A 70 -14.84 25.69 -1.83
N GLY A 71 -15.47 25.51 -0.67
CA GLY A 71 -16.90 25.20 -0.56
C GLY A 71 -17.21 24.32 0.65
N PRO A 72 -18.50 24.15 1.00
CA PRO A 72 -18.91 23.34 2.15
C PRO A 72 -18.53 21.87 1.99
N SER A 73 -18.57 21.14 3.10
CA SER A 73 -18.39 19.68 3.11
C SER A 73 -19.41 19.00 2.18
N GLY A 74 -18.96 18.06 1.35
CA GLY A 74 -19.81 17.39 0.36
C GLY A 74 -20.06 18.14 -0.95
N ALA A 75 -19.50 19.34 -1.15
CA ALA A 75 -19.70 20.13 -2.38
C ALA A 75 -19.07 19.54 -3.67
N GLY A 76 -18.26 18.48 -3.55
CA GLY A 76 -17.55 17.87 -4.69
C GLY A 76 -16.12 18.35 -4.90
N LYS A 77 -15.50 19.03 -3.92
CA LYS A 77 -14.12 19.58 -4.00
C LYS A 77 -13.07 18.53 -4.37
N THR A 78 -12.96 17.47 -3.55
CA THR A 78 -12.03 16.36 -3.78
C THR A 78 -12.36 15.65 -5.09
N THR A 79 -13.64 15.49 -5.43
CA THR A 79 -14.05 14.90 -6.71
C THR A 79 -13.57 15.71 -7.91
N LEU A 80 -13.71 17.04 -7.88
CA LEU A 80 -13.18 17.91 -8.93
C LEU A 80 -11.67 17.83 -9.02
N LEU A 81 -10.97 17.82 -7.88
CA LEU A 81 -9.52 17.67 -7.84
C LEU A 81 -9.06 16.32 -8.40
N ASP A 82 -9.77 15.22 -8.10
CA ASP A 82 -9.48 13.89 -8.63
C ASP A 82 -9.70 13.81 -10.15
N PHE A 83 -10.68 14.53 -10.71
CA PHE A 83 -10.85 14.68 -12.16
C PHE A 83 -9.70 15.45 -12.80
N LEU A 84 -9.31 16.59 -12.21
CA LEU A 84 -8.17 17.38 -12.66
C LEU A 84 -6.86 16.59 -12.58
N ALA A 85 -6.74 15.66 -11.62
CA ALA A 85 -5.62 14.74 -11.47
C ALA A 85 -5.62 13.57 -12.46
N GLY A 86 -6.71 13.40 -13.21
CA GLY A 86 -6.94 12.23 -14.04
C GLY A 86 -6.99 10.94 -13.23
N LYS A 87 -7.45 10.94 -11.98
CA LYS A 87 -7.67 9.71 -11.20
C LYS A 87 -8.95 9.01 -11.61
N ILE A 88 -10.02 9.78 -11.77
CA ILE A 88 -11.29 9.28 -12.32
C ILE A 88 -11.13 9.23 -13.84
N PRO A 89 -11.37 8.07 -14.48
CA PRO A 89 -11.20 7.95 -15.91
C PRO A 89 -12.25 8.78 -16.67
N PRO A 90 -11.90 9.33 -17.85
CA PRO A 90 -12.82 10.16 -18.63
C PRO A 90 -14.06 9.40 -19.11
N CYS A 91 -14.07 8.06 -19.10
CA CYS A 91 -15.26 7.26 -19.43
C CYS A 91 -16.35 7.31 -18.36
N GLU A 92 -16.04 7.71 -17.12
CA GLU A 92 -17.03 7.89 -16.06
C GLU A 92 -17.64 9.30 -16.06
N VAL A 93 -17.14 10.20 -16.92
CA VAL A 93 -17.71 11.53 -17.14
C VAL A 93 -19.05 11.37 -17.86
N SER A 94 -20.09 12.00 -17.32
CA SER A 94 -21.45 11.95 -17.91
C SER A 94 -21.63 12.97 -19.03
N SER A 95 -20.98 14.14 -18.93
CA SER A 95 -20.95 15.20 -19.95
C SER A 95 -19.71 16.07 -19.72
N GLY A 96 -19.20 16.70 -20.78
CA GLY A 96 -18.06 17.60 -20.72
C GLY A 96 -16.69 16.94 -20.86
N GLU A 97 -15.63 17.73 -20.74
CA GLU A 97 -14.24 17.28 -20.88
C GLU A 97 -13.26 18.04 -19.98
N VAL A 98 -12.15 17.39 -19.65
CA VAL A 98 -11.00 18.00 -18.97
C VAL A 98 -9.88 18.21 -19.98
N LEU A 99 -9.39 19.44 -20.08
CA LEU A 99 -8.39 19.85 -21.04
C LEU A 99 -7.07 20.21 -20.34
N VAL A 100 -5.97 19.77 -20.94
CA VAL A 100 -4.61 20.15 -20.58
C VAL A 100 -4.00 20.87 -21.79
N ASN A 101 -3.64 22.14 -21.63
CA ASN A 101 -3.15 23.00 -22.72
C ASN A 101 -4.08 23.01 -23.95
N GLY A 102 -5.40 23.00 -23.72
CA GLY A 102 -6.42 23.03 -24.77
C GLY A 102 -6.66 21.69 -25.50
N LYS A 103 -6.02 20.60 -25.07
CA LYS A 103 -6.25 19.23 -25.59
C LYS A 103 -6.89 18.33 -24.53
N PRO A 104 -7.71 17.34 -24.91
CA PRO A 104 -8.26 16.37 -23.97
C PRO A 104 -7.18 15.68 -23.14
N ILE A 105 -7.45 15.49 -21.84
CA ILE A 105 -6.50 14.89 -20.91
C ILE A 105 -6.10 13.46 -21.32
N ASN A 106 -4.81 13.25 -21.59
CA ASN A 106 -4.26 11.90 -21.63
C ASN A 106 -3.81 11.50 -20.22
N VAL A 107 -4.69 10.81 -19.49
CA VAL A 107 -4.49 10.42 -18.08
C VAL A 107 -3.13 9.76 -17.83
N LYS A 108 -2.69 8.85 -18.72
CA LYS A 108 -1.44 8.10 -18.52
C LYS A 108 -0.19 8.99 -18.58
N VAL A 109 -0.21 9.97 -19.50
CA VAL A 109 0.87 10.95 -19.65
C VAL A 109 0.79 11.99 -18.54
N PHE A 110 -0.42 12.50 -18.27
CA PHE A 110 -0.65 13.56 -17.31
C PHE A 110 -0.22 13.18 -15.90
N ARG A 111 -0.55 11.97 -15.43
CA ARG A 111 -0.13 11.47 -14.10
C ARG A 111 1.39 11.47 -13.87
N ARG A 112 2.19 11.52 -14.92
CA ARG A 112 3.66 11.55 -14.85
C ARG A 112 4.24 12.97 -14.92
N VAL A 113 3.43 13.93 -15.36
CA VAL A 113 3.75 15.36 -15.41
C VAL A 113 3.22 16.08 -14.17
N SER A 114 2.16 15.56 -13.56
CA SER A 114 1.51 16.11 -12.38
C SER A 114 1.94 15.41 -11.09
N GLY A 115 2.14 16.16 -10.01
CA GLY A 115 2.17 15.63 -8.65
C GLY A 115 0.78 15.68 -8.01
N TYR A 116 0.35 14.59 -7.37
CA TYR A 116 -0.90 14.54 -6.60
C TYR A 116 -0.65 14.17 -5.14
N VAL A 117 -0.88 15.11 -4.22
CA VAL A 117 -0.74 14.91 -2.78
C VAL A 117 -2.11 14.65 -2.18
N THR A 118 -2.27 13.50 -1.50
CA THR A 118 -3.51 13.11 -0.81
C THR A 118 -3.65 13.81 0.55
N GLN A 119 -4.87 13.84 1.09
CA GLN A 119 -5.13 14.32 2.44
C GLN A 119 -4.32 13.52 3.49
N ASP A 120 -4.38 12.19 3.47
CA ASP A 120 -3.60 11.35 4.39
C ASP A 120 -2.12 11.26 3.99
N ASP A 121 -1.22 11.32 4.97
CA ASP A 121 0.22 11.09 4.78
C ASP A 121 0.58 9.60 4.97
N ALA A 122 0.66 8.83 3.87
CA ALA A 122 1.09 7.42 3.93
C ALA A 122 2.60 7.29 3.76
N LEU A 123 3.34 7.46 4.85
CA LEU A 123 4.80 7.38 4.90
C LEU A 123 5.26 6.20 5.77
N PHE A 124 6.48 5.70 5.54
CA PHE A 124 7.10 4.71 6.41
C PHE A 124 7.62 5.39 7.69
N PRO A 125 7.08 5.07 8.88
CA PRO A 125 7.39 5.83 10.10
C PRO A 125 8.84 5.64 10.60
N LEU A 126 9.52 4.56 10.19
CA LEU A 126 10.86 4.20 10.66
C LEU A 126 12.00 4.69 9.76
N LEU A 127 11.66 5.23 8.58
CA LEU A 127 12.62 5.86 7.69
C LEU A 127 12.86 7.31 8.11
N THR A 128 14.04 7.83 7.78
CA THR A 128 14.33 9.26 7.95
C THR A 128 13.68 10.08 6.84
N VAL A 129 13.63 11.40 7.03
CA VAL A 129 13.16 12.35 6.01
C VAL A 129 13.99 12.21 4.73
N GLU A 130 15.32 12.24 4.86
CA GLU A 130 16.23 12.12 3.72
C GLU A 130 16.07 10.78 2.98
N GLU A 131 15.97 9.66 3.70
CA GLU A 131 15.81 8.34 3.10
C GLU A 131 14.48 8.23 2.35
N THR A 132 13.41 8.78 2.89
CA THR A 132 12.08 8.71 2.28
C THR A 132 12.06 9.47 0.96
N LEU A 133 12.66 10.66 0.92
CA LEU A 133 12.82 11.43 -0.30
C LEU A 133 13.80 10.75 -1.27
N MET A 134 14.89 10.17 -0.78
CA MET A 134 15.87 9.41 -1.57
C MET A 134 15.26 8.18 -2.25
N TYR A 135 14.47 7.37 -1.54
CA TYR A 135 13.81 6.23 -2.15
C TYR A 135 12.76 6.66 -3.19
N SER A 136 12.00 7.73 -2.92
CA SER A 136 11.09 8.30 -3.92
C SER A 136 11.85 8.80 -5.16
N ALA A 137 13.00 9.46 -4.97
CA ALA A 137 13.87 9.95 -6.04
C ALA A 137 14.42 8.81 -6.89
N LEU A 138 15.02 7.81 -6.25
CA LEU A 138 15.59 6.65 -6.90
C LEU A 138 14.57 5.89 -7.74
N LEU A 139 13.30 5.84 -7.33
CA LEU A 139 12.24 5.15 -8.06
C LEU A 139 11.67 5.98 -9.21
N ARG A 140 11.65 7.32 -9.10
CA ARG A 140 10.96 8.21 -10.05
C ARG A 140 11.88 8.94 -11.03
N LEU A 141 13.16 9.10 -10.71
CA LEU A 141 14.12 9.83 -11.55
C LEU A 141 15.04 8.86 -12.30
N PRO A 142 15.36 9.14 -13.58
CA PRO A 142 16.51 8.54 -14.23
C PRO A 142 17.81 9.09 -13.62
N GLY A 143 18.94 8.39 -13.76
CA GLY A 143 20.27 8.89 -13.35
C GLY A 143 20.86 8.32 -12.06
N GLY A 144 20.14 7.40 -11.41
CA GLY A 144 20.65 6.65 -10.27
C GLY A 144 20.90 7.51 -9.02
N ARG A 145 21.77 7.02 -8.12
CA ARG A 145 21.89 7.57 -6.75
C ARG A 145 22.50 8.97 -6.67
N LYS A 146 23.39 9.35 -7.58
CA LYS A 146 24.05 10.66 -7.57
C LYS A 146 23.06 11.77 -7.93
N GLU A 147 22.34 11.62 -9.04
CA GLU A 147 21.33 12.58 -9.50
C GLU A 147 20.16 12.67 -8.50
N ALA A 148 19.67 11.50 -8.04
CA ALA A 148 18.67 11.44 -6.98
C ALA A 148 19.12 12.19 -5.71
N GLY A 149 20.38 12.02 -5.28
CA GLY A 149 20.92 12.71 -4.11
C GLY A 149 21.01 14.23 -4.27
N SER A 150 21.45 14.72 -5.44
CA SER A 150 21.47 16.17 -5.72
C SER A 150 20.06 16.75 -5.65
N ARG A 151 19.11 16.10 -6.34
CA ARG A 151 17.72 16.55 -6.37
C ARG A 151 17.06 16.53 -4.99
N VAL A 152 17.33 15.51 -4.18
CA VAL A 152 16.80 15.42 -2.80
C VAL A 152 17.36 16.52 -1.93
N LYS A 153 18.65 16.83 -2.04
CA LYS A 153 19.28 17.93 -1.29
C LYS A 153 18.66 19.28 -1.65
N GLU A 154 18.47 19.54 -2.94
CA GLU A 154 17.77 20.74 -3.43
C GLU A 154 16.33 20.80 -2.90
N LEU A 155 15.57 19.70 -3.01
CA LEU A 155 14.19 19.66 -2.54
C LEU A 155 14.06 19.84 -1.03
N MET A 156 14.96 19.27 -0.22
CA MET A 156 14.95 19.46 1.22
C MET A 156 15.16 20.93 1.60
N LYS A 157 16.02 21.64 0.86
CA LYS A 157 16.21 23.08 1.01
C LYS A 157 14.96 23.86 0.59
N GLU A 158 14.34 23.51 -0.54
CA GLU A 158 13.08 24.12 -1.00
C GLU A 158 11.95 23.96 0.03
N LEU A 159 11.89 22.83 0.73
CA LEU A 159 10.85 22.53 1.73
C LEU A 159 11.19 23.00 3.16
N GLY A 160 12.39 23.53 3.39
CA GLY A 160 12.86 23.90 4.73
C GLY A 160 12.89 22.70 5.69
N LEU A 161 13.48 21.58 5.24
CA LEU A 161 13.58 20.31 5.98
C LEU A 161 15.03 19.89 6.28
N GLU A 162 16.02 20.73 5.97
CA GLU A 162 17.45 20.40 6.16
C GLU A 162 17.80 20.07 7.61
N HIS A 163 17.19 20.77 8.58
CA HIS A 163 17.43 20.56 10.01
C HIS A 163 16.87 19.24 10.55
N VAL A 164 15.90 18.63 9.85
CA VAL A 164 15.26 17.35 10.21
C VAL A 164 15.59 16.22 9.25
N ALA A 165 16.57 16.39 8.35
CA ALA A 165 16.92 15.41 7.33
C ALA A 165 17.20 14.01 7.91
N GLY A 166 17.92 13.94 9.03
CA GLY A 166 18.25 12.70 9.75
C GLY A 166 17.18 12.22 10.74
N SER A 167 16.12 13.00 10.98
CA SER A 167 15.05 12.66 11.91
C SER A 167 14.08 11.65 11.32
N ARG A 168 13.45 10.83 12.18
CA ARG A 168 12.49 9.81 11.74
C ARG A 168 11.10 10.40 11.57
N ILE A 169 10.33 9.84 10.64
CA ILE A 169 8.98 10.33 10.32
C ILE A 169 7.95 10.03 11.43
N ARG A 170 8.23 9.07 12.32
CA ARG A 170 7.35 8.69 13.43
C ARG A 170 6.95 9.90 14.29
N GLU A 171 5.64 10.01 14.53
CA GLU A 171 5.02 11.01 15.38
C GLU A 171 5.20 10.67 16.88
N GLY A 172 5.42 11.68 17.73
CA GLY A 172 5.35 11.54 19.20
C GLY A 172 6.56 10.89 19.91
N SER A 173 7.73 10.81 19.28
CA SER A 173 8.98 10.41 19.98
C SER A 173 9.93 11.59 20.10
N ASN A 174 10.84 11.58 21.09
CA ASN A 174 11.89 12.61 21.26
C ASN A 174 12.74 12.87 19.99
N ASN A 175 12.71 11.97 18.99
CA ASN A 175 13.43 12.07 17.71
C ASN A 175 12.49 12.08 16.48
N GLY A 176 11.21 12.42 16.66
CA GLY A 176 10.20 12.53 15.60
C GLY A 176 10.14 13.93 14.98
N ILE A 177 9.48 14.05 13.84
CA ILE A 177 9.17 15.34 13.19
C ILE A 177 7.80 15.87 13.61
N SER A 178 7.61 17.18 13.54
CA SER A 178 6.32 17.84 13.76
C SER A 178 5.28 17.48 12.68
N GLY A 179 3.99 17.67 12.96
CA GLY A 179 2.92 17.44 11.97
C GLY A 179 3.08 18.31 10.72
N GLY A 180 3.49 19.57 10.88
CA GLY A 180 3.82 20.49 9.78
C GLY A 180 4.98 20.01 8.92
N GLU A 181 6.06 19.52 9.54
CA GLU A 181 7.19 18.93 8.82
C GLU A 181 6.78 17.65 8.09
N ARG A 182 6.01 16.77 8.74
CA ARG A 182 5.49 15.54 8.11
C ARG A 182 4.67 15.86 6.87
N ARG A 183 3.82 16.88 6.93
CA ARG A 183 3.04 17.33 5.78
C ARG A 183 3.94 17.82 4.64
N ARG A 184 5.00 18.57 4.95
CA ARG A 184 6.00 18.99 3.94
C ARG A 184 6.77 17.82 3.35
N VAL A 185 7.11 16.79 4.13
CA VAL A 185 7.73 15.55 3.63
C VAL A 185 6.78 14.83 2.67
N SER A 186 5.50 14.72 3.03
CA SER A 186 4.45 14.12 2.19
C SER A 186 4.31 14.84 0.84
N ILE A 187 4.28 16.18 0.86
CA ILE A 187 4.34 17.01 -0.35
C ILE A 187 5.64 16.72 -1.13
N GLY A 188 6.78 16.70 -0.43
CA GLY A 188 8.10 16.44 -1.03
C GLY A 188 8.18 15.13 -1.79
N VAL A 189 7.63 14.04 -1.27
CA VAL A 189 7.59 12.72 -1.94
C VAL A 189 6.97 12.82 -3.34
N ASP A 190 5.98 13.70 -3.51
CA ASP A 190 5.34 13.95 -4.80
C ASP A 190 6.03 14.98 -5.67
N LEU A 191 6.83 15.88 -5.09
CA LEU A 191 7.60 16.88 -5.81
C LEU A 191 8.98 16.42 -6.28
N VAL A 192 9.44 15.23 -5.88
CA VAL A 192 10.80 14.75 -6.19
C VAL A 192 11.11 14.75 -7.70
N HIS A 193 10.18 14.26 -8.51
CA HIS A 193 10.28 14.26 -9.97
C HIS A 193 10.03 15.63 -10.64
N ASP A 194 9.90 16.68 -9.83
CA ASP A 194 9.77 18.08 -10.23
C ASP A 194 8.63 18.36 -11.24
N PRO A 195 7.38 18.07 -10.83
CA PRO A 195 6.20 18.16 -11.69
C PRO A 195 5.87 19.61 -12.06
N ALA A 196 5.31 19.80 -13.24
CA ALA A 196 4.89 21.12 -13.72
C ALA A 196 3.50 21.51 -13.18
N VAL A 197 2.68 20.52 -12.84
CA VAL A 197 1.35 20.68 -12.24
C VAL A 197 1.35 20.03 -10.87
N ILE A 198 0.88 20.74 -9.84
CA ILE A 198 0.78 20.24 -8.48
C ILE A 198 -0.67 20.30 -8.04
N LEU A 199 -1.22 19.15 -7.62
CA LEU A 199 -2.59 19.00 -7.15
C LEU A 199 -2.55 18.51 -5.70
N ILE A 200 -3.15 19.26 -4.78
CA ILE A 200 -3.03 18.95 -3.34
C ILE A 200 -4.40 18.96 -2.69
N ASP A 201 -4.75 17.85 -2.05
CA ASP A 201 -6.00 17.75 -1.30
C ASP A 201 -5.78 18.18 0.16
N GLU A 202 -6.41 19.28 0.55
CA GLU A 202 -6.39 19.89 1.88
C GLU A 202 -4.99 20.00 2.52
N PRO A 203 -4.10 20.86 1.99
CA PRO A 203 -2.73 21.00 2.49
C PRO A 203 -2.65 21.47 3.95
N THR A 204 -3.68 22.16 4.44
CA THR A 204 -3.73 22.80 5.77
C THR A 204 -4.43 21.96 6.84
N SER A 205 -4.98 20.79 6.49
CA SER A 205 -5.72 19.96 7.45
C SER A 205 -4.78 19.34 8.50
N GLY A 206 -5.19 19.38 9.77
CA GLY A 206 -4.41 18.83 10.89
C GLY A 206 -3.13 19.62 11.23
N LEU A 207 -2.98 20.85 10.73
CA LEU A 207 -1.84 21.73 11.02
C LEU A 207 -2.24 22.89 11.93
N ASP A 208 -1.28 23.37 12.73
CA ASP A 208 -1.38 24.66 13.39
C ASP A 208 -1.31 25.82 12.37
N SER A 209 -1.81 26.99 12.74
CA SER A 209 -1.91 28.15 11.85
C SER A 209 -0.57 28.60 11.25
N ALA A 210 0.53 28.46 12.00
CA ALA A 210 1.86 28.88 11.52
C ALA A 210 2.42 27.88 10.51
N SER A 211 2.34 26.58 10.81
CA SER A 211 2.74 25.51 9.88
C SER A 211 1.90 25.51 8.60
N ALA A 212 0.58 25.74 8.70
CA ALA A 212 -0.32 25.82 7.55
C ALA A 212 0.06 26.99 6.63
N LEU A 213 0.31 28.17 7.20
CA LEU A 213 0.76 29.33 6.44
C LEU A 213 2.10 29.07 5.75
N HIS A 214 3.05 28.45 6.45
CA HIS A 214 4.36 28.12 5.89
C HIS A 214 4.20 27.16 4.70
N ALA A 215 3.40 26.10 4.83
CA ALA A 215 3.15 25.15 3.74
C ALA A 215 2.56 25.85 2.48
N VAL A 216 1.55 26.71 2.64
CA VAL A 216 0.96 27.43 1.50
C VAL A 216 1.92 28.47 0.93
N THR A 217 2.73 29.14 1.76
CA THR A 217 3.76 30.07 1.30
C THR A 217 4.82 29.38 0.43
N LEU A 218 5.21 28.15 0.78
CA LEU A 218 6.12 27.34 -0.04
C LEU A 218 5.49 26.98 -1.39
N LEU A 219 4.21 26.62 -1.41
CA LEU A 219 3.50 26.37 -2.66
C LEU A 219 3.43 27.63 -3.51
N LYS A 220 3.13 28.78 -2.90
CA LYS A 220 3.10 30.06 -3.59
C LYS A 220 4.46 30.42 -4.21
N SER A 221 5.55 30.21 -3.47
CA SER A 221 6.89 30.48 -4.00
C SER A 221 7.25 29.57 -5.17
N MET A 222 6.83 28.30 -5.14
CA MET A 222 6.98 27.37 -6.26
C MET A 222 6.15 27.79 -7.49
N ALA A 223 4.93 28.28 -7.29
CA ALA A 223 4.12 28.80 -8.39
C ALA A 223 4.81 30.01 -9.05
N VAL A 224 5.18 31.02 -8.27
CA VAL A 224 5.75 32.29 -8.77
C VAL A 224 7.15 32.10 -9.35
N ASN A 225 8.06 31.45 -8.62
CA ASN A 225 9.48 31.39 -9.02
C ASN A 225 9.75 30.31 -10.07
N GLN A 226 8.98 29.22 -10.09
CA GLN A 226 9.20 28.08 -10.98
C GLN A 226 8.15 27.97 -12.09
N GLY A 227 7.13 28.85 -12.09
CA GLY A 227 6.06 28.85 -13.09
C GLY A 227 5.12 27.64 -13.00
N LYS A 228 5.06 26.98 -11.84
CA LYS A 228 4.23 25.78 -11.64
C LYS A 228 2.74 26.13 -11.56
N THR A 229 1.90 25.21 -12.01
CA THR A 229 0.45 25.31 -11.90
C THR A 229 0.00 24.58 -10.65
N ILE A 230 -0.55 25.29 -9.67
CA ILE A 230 -0.94 24.68 -8.38
C ILE A 230 -2.44 24.76 -8.21
N VAL A 231 -3.08 23.63 -7.96
CA VAL A 231 -4.49 23.54 -7.56
C VAL A 231 -4.57 22.84 -6.23
N LEU A 232 -5.27 23.45 -5.28
CA LEU A 232 -5.46 22.87 -3.95
C LEU A 232 -6.90 22.99 -3.49
N THR A 233 -7.35 22.05 -2.66
CA THR A 233 -8.65 22.15 -1.97
C THR A 233 -8.43 22.76 -0.58
N ILE A 234 -9.36 23.60 -0.11
CA ILE A 234 -9.29 24.18 1.24
C ILE A 234 -10.68 24.26 1.89
N HIS A 235 -10.77 23.95 3.18
CA HIS A 235 -12.06 23.88 3.89
C HIS A 235 -12.39 25.15 4.69
N GLN A 236 -11.42 25.91 5.20
CA GLN A 236 -11.63 27.19 5.91
C GLN A 236 -10.24 27.85 6.11
N PRO A 237 -9.75 28.68 5.19
CA PRO A 237 -8.45 29.33 5.36
C PRO A 237 -8.53 30.52 6.32
N GLY A 238 -7.46 30.76 7.09
CA GLY A 238 -7.28 32.03 7.77
C GLY A 238 -6.94 33.16 6.79
N PHE A 239 -7.15 34.42 7.20
CA PHE A 239 -6.93 35.63 6.39
C PHE A 239 -5.57 35.65 5.64
N ARG A 240 -4.48 35.34 6.35
CA ARG A 240 -3.12 35.34 5.79
C ARG A 240 -2.92 34.30 4.68
N ILE A 241 -3.64 33.18 4.74
CA ILE A 241 -3.58 32.12 3.73
C ILE A 241 -4.42 32.52 2.52
N LEU A 242 -5.58 33.13 2.75
CA LEU A 242 -6.49 33.58 1.70
C LEU A 242 -5.82 34.59 0.74
N GLU A 243 -4.99 35.50 1.27
CA GLU A 243 -4.22 36.48 0.47
C GLU A 243 -3.19 35.84 -0.47
N LEU A 244 -2.80 34.57 -0.25
CA LEU A 244 -1.82 33.89 -1.10
C LEU A 244 -2.45 33.31 -2.38
N PHE A 245 -3.78 33.19 -2.44
CA PHE A 245 -4.47 32.61 -3.59
C PHE A 245 -4.71 33.64 -4.69
N ASP A 246 -4.35 33.27 -5.92
CA ASP A 246 -4.57 34.14 -7.09
C ASP A 246 -6.01 33.98 -7.62
N ARG A 247 -6.56 32.79 -7.49
CA ARG A 247 -7.86 32.40 -8.02
C ARG A 247 -8.58 31.46 -7.06
N ILE A 248 -9.89 31.64 -6.94
CA ILE A 248 -10.77 30.88 -6.07
C ILE A 248 -11.90 30.31 -6.92
N VAL A 249 -12.07 28.99 -6.83
CA VAL A 249 -13.20 28.25 -7.41
C VAL A 249 -14.10 27.83 -6.25
N LEU A 250 -15.25 28.48 -6.12
CA LEU A 250 -16.24 28.19 -5.07
C LEU A 250 -17.27 27.19 -5.60
N LEU A 251 -17.34 26.02 -4.96
CA LEU A 251 -18.27 24.95 -5.30
C LEU A 251 -19.41 24.86 -4.29
N SER A 252 -20.63 24.65 -4.79
CA SER A 252 -21.82 24.33 -3.98
C SER A 252 -22.69 23.30 -4.69
N ASN A 253 -23.06 22.22 -4.00
CA ASN A 253 -23.98 21.18 -4.53
C ASN A 253 -23.63 20.67 -5.94
N GLY A 254 -22.32 20.63 -6.26
CA GLY A 254 -21.78 20.20 -7.55
C GLY A 254 -21.71 21.26 -8.64
N PHE A 255 -22.09 22.51 -8.37
CA PHE A 255 -22.01 23.64 -9.29
C PHE A 255 -20.87 24.59 -8.91
N VAL A 256 -20.31 25.27 -9.91
CA VAL A 256 -19.38 26.40 -9.68
C VAL A 256 -20.19 27.67 -9.46
N VAL A 257 -20.12 28.21 -8.25
CA VAL A 257 -20.77 29.47 -7.88
C VAL A 257 -19.89 30.65 -8.29
N HIS A 258 -18.58 30.53 -8.10
CA HIS A 258 -17.60 31.56 -8.42
C HIS A 258 -16.32 30.95 -8.99
N ASP A 259 -15.74 31.62 -9.99
CA ASP A 259 -14.42 31.30 -10.53
C ASP A 259 -13.70 32.62 -10.86
N GLY A 260 -12.71 33.00 -10.05
CA GLY A 260 -11.99 34.26 -10.23
C GLY A 260 -11.19 34.67 -9.00
N GLY A 261 -10.68 35.91 -9.00
CA GLY A 261 -9.95 36.47 -7.85
C GLY A 261 -10.85 36.76 -6.65
N LEU A 262 -10.23 37.09 -5.51
CA LEU A 262 -10.93 37.43 -4.27
C LEU A 262 -11.77 38.71 -4.41
N ASN A 263 -11.24 39.73 -5.09
CA ASN A 263 -11.93 41.01 -5.29
C ASN A 263 -13.25 40.82 -6.06
N LEU A 264 -13.25 39.95 -7.07
CA LEU A 264 -14.44 39.64 -7.86
C LEU A 264 -15.49 38.90 -7.02
N LEU A 265 -15.07 38.04 -6.08
CA LEU A 265 -15.99 37.39 -5.14
C LEU A 265 -16.62 38.42 -4.19
N GLU A 266 -15.82 39.37 -3.70
CA GLU A 266 -16.29 40.44 -2.82
C GLU A 266 -17.31 41.35 -3.51
N GLU A 267 -17.05 41.74 -4.75
CA GLU A 267 -17.98 42.51 -5.59
C GLU A 267 -19.30 41.76 -5.80
N ARG A 268 -19.23 40.45 -6.04
CA ARG A 268 -20.41 39.61 -6.24
C ARG A 268 -21.26 39.48 -4.98
N LEU A 269 -20.64 39.38 -3.81
CA LEU A 269 -21.34 39.38 -2.52
C LEU A 269 -22.05 40.71 -2.27
N LYS A 270 -21.39 41.84 -2.58
CA LYS A 270 -22.00 43.17 -2.48
C LYS A 270 -23.17 43.34 -3.46
N PHE A 271 -23.05 42.80 -4.67
CA PHE A 271 -24.12 42.83 -5.66
C PHE A 271 -25.34 41.99 -5.25
N ALA A 272 -25.13 40.91 -4.50
CA ALA A 272 -26.20 40.11 -3.90
C ALA A 272 -26.76 40.72 -2.60
N ASP A 273 -26.49 42.01 -2.32
CA ASP A 273 -26.93 42.78 -1.16
C ASP A 273 -26.46 42.22 0.20
N HIS A 274 -25.31 41.54 0.21
CA HIS A 274 -24.70 41.06 1.45
C HIS A 274 -23.63 42.02 1.97
N ARG A 275 -23.69 42.32 3.28
CA ARG A 275 -22.66 43.08 3.99
C ARG A 275 -21.70 42.14 4.70
N ILE A 276 -20.45 42.11 4.25
CA ILE A 276 -19.42 41.24 4.82
C ILE A 276 -19.01 41.77 6.20
N PRO A 277 -19.13 40.98 7.28
CA PRO A 277 -18.69 41.37 8.61
C PRO A 277 -17.17 41.60 8.66
N ARG A 278 -16.71 42.61 9.42
CA ARG A 278 -15.27 42.97 9.50
C ARG A 278 -14.37 41.88 10.07
N HIS A 279 -14.93 40.95 10.84
CA HIS A 279 -14.17 39.90 11.54
C HIS A 279 -14.18 38.55 10.82
N VAL A 280 -14.93 38.42 9.72
CA VAL A 280 -15.07 37.18 8.96
C VAL A 280 -14.37 37.35 7.62
N ASN A 281 -13.65 36.32 7.18
CA ASN A 281 -12.97 36.39 5.90
C ASN A 281 -13.98 36.26 4.75
N VAL A 282 -13.69 36.90 3.61
CA VAL A 282 -14.62 36.96 2.46
C VAL A 282 -15.04 35.57 1.99
N LEU A 283 -14.13 34.60 2.00
CA LEU A 283 -14.40 33.24 1.55
C LEU A 283 -15.27 32.46 2.53
N GLU A 284 -15.02 32.58 3.83
CA GLU A 284 -15.81 31.98 4.91
C GLU A 284 -17.24 32.53 4.88
N PHE A 285 -17.39 33.85 4.78
CA PHE A 285 -18.70 34.47 4.59
C PHE A 285 -19.39 34.00 3.30
N ALA A 286 -18.64 33.85 2.20
CA ALA A 286 -19.19 33.32 0.95
C ALA A 286 -19.66 31.86 1.07
N ILE A 287 -18.99 31.05 1.90
CA ILE A 287 -19.39 29.66 2.17
C ILE A 287 -20.66 29.63 3.02
N ASP A 288 -20.80 30.51 4.01
CA ASP A 288 -21.99 30.59 4.87
C ASP A 288 -23.24 31.04 4.09
N VAL A 289 -23.05 31.96 3.14
CA VAL A 289 -24.14 32.60 2.38
C VAL A 289 -24.36 31.93 1.00
N ILE A 290 -23.65 30.82 0.74
CA ILE A 290 -23.53 30.21 -0.58
C ILE A 290 -24.87 29.81 -1.23
N GLU A 291 -25.89 29.48 -0.43
CA GLU A 291 -27.22 29.08 -0.92
C GLU A 291 -28.01 30.25 -1.52
N THR A 292 -27.70 31.48 -1.11
CA THR A 292 -28.37 32.69 -1.59
C THR A 292 -27.69 33.30 -2.82
N LEU A 293 -26.46 32.85 -3.13
CA LEU A 293 -25.72 33.34 -4.29
C LEU A 293 -26.29 32.75 -5.59
N PRO A 294 -26.62 33.58 -6.59
CA PRO A 294 -27.10 33.08 -7.88
C PRO A 294 -25.98 32.31 -8.59
N VAL A 295 -26.28 31.06 -8.97
CA VAL A 295 -25.39 30.26 -9.83
C VAL A 295 -25.28 30.95 -11.19
N PRO A 296 -24.07 31.22 -11.69
CA PRO A 296 -23.92 31.88 -12.99
C PRO A 296 -24.49 30.98 -14.10
N ASN A 297 -25.31 31.56 -14.99
CA ASN A 297 -25.80 30.85 -16.16
C ASN A 297 -24.60 30.40 -17.02
N PRO A 298 -24.59 29.15 -17.52
CA PRO A 298 -23.46 28.57 -18.27
C PRO A 298 -23.10 29.34 -19.55
N GLY A 299 -23.95 30.27 -20.02
CA GLY A 299 -23.71 31.10 -21.20
C GLY A 299 -22.87 32.37 -20.96
N THR A 300 -22.80 32.90 -19.73
CA THR A 300 -22.25 34.26 -19.49
C THR A 300 -20.73 34.31 -19.33
N LEU A 301 -20.05 33.16 -19.18
CA LEU A 301 -18.60 33.09 -19.02
C LEU A 301 -17.81 32.98 -20.34
N SER A 302 -18.46 33.22 -21.49
CA SER A 302 -17.92 32.90 -22.82
C SER A 302 -17.20 34.05 -23.55
N ASN A 303 -17.19 35.29 -23.04
CA ASN A 303 -16.76 36.47 -23.81
C ASN A 303 -15.54 37.25 -23.26
N ILE A 304 -14.63 36.61 -22.53
CA ILE A 304 -13.34 37.24 -22.22
C ILE A 304 -12.32 36.79 -23.27
N ASN A 305 -11.89 37.73 -24.12
CA ASN A 305 -10.91 37.60 -25.20
C ASN A 305 -9.87 36.50 -24.97
N ARG A 306 -10.04 35.35 -25.65
CA ARG A 306 -9.05 34.27 -25.71
C ARG A 306 -7.98 34.60 -26.75
N GLU A 307 -6.85 35.15 -26.31
CA GLU A 307 -5.61 35.03 -27.09
C GLU A 307 -5.11 33.57 -27.00
N ASP A 308 -5.59 32.73 -27.92
CA ASP A 308 -5.16 31.33 -28.03
C ASP A 308 -3.74 31.23 -28.60
N ARG A 309 -2.72 31.41 -27.76
CA ARG A 309 -1.40 30.82 -28.05
C ARG A 309 -1.53 29.30 -27.90
N LYS A 310 -1.66 28.58 -29.02
CA LYS A 310 -1.57 27.11 -29.08
C LYS A 310 -0.18 26.65 -28.61
N ILE A 311 -0.02 26.41 -27.32
CA ILE A 311 1.20 25.80 -26.76
C ILE A 311 1.17 24.32 -27.10
N THR A 312 1.82 23.95 -28.19
CA THR A 312 1.87 22.56 -28.65
C THR A 312 3.00 21.84 -27.92
N THR A 313 2.67 20.92 -27.01
CA THR A 313 3.65 19.99 -26.44
C THR A 313 4.16 19.04 -27.55
N PRO A 314 5.48 18.86 -27.73
CA PRO A 314 6.02 17.96 -28.73
C PRO A 314 5.75 16.49 -28.35
N ILE A 315 5.20 15.72 -29.29
CA ILE A 315 4.80 14.30 -29.15
C ILE A 315 5.96 13.41 -28.62
N LEU A 316 7.22 13.77 -28.94
CA LEU A 316 8.41 13.05 -28.49
C LEU A 316 8.59 13.08 -26.96
N PHE A 317 8.17 14.17 -26.30
CA PHE A 317 8.23 14.32 -24.84
C PHE A 317 7.22 13.40 -24.14
N GLU A 318 6.00 13.28 -24.69
CA GLU A 318 4.97 12.38 -24.17
C GLU A 318 5.39 10.90 -24.26
N ARG A 319 6.15 10.52 -25.29
CA ARG A 319 6.61 9.13 -25.48
C ARG A 319 7.69 8.72 -24.48
N LYS A 320 8.64 9.61 -24.15
CA LYS A 320 9.62 9.39 -23.07
C LYS A 320 8.95 9.30 -21.71
N LEU A 321 7.92 10.12 -21.48
CA LEU A 321 7.17 10.09 -20.25
C LEU A 321 6.47 8.76 -20.04
N LEU A 322 6.09 7.97 -21.04
CA LEU A 322 5.36 6.70 -20.86
C LEU A 322 6.21 5.51 -20.36
N VAL A 323 7.54 5.60 -20.36
CA VAL A 323 8.42 4.49 -19.97
C VAL A 323 8.83 4.63 -18.50
N TYR A 324 8.83 3.52 -17.75
CA TYR A 324 9.34 3.54 -16.36
C TYR A 324 10.81 3.97 -16.37
N PRO A 325 11.25 4.85 -15.46
CA PRO A 325 12.61 5.39 -15.47
C PRO A 325 13.67 4.31 -15.20
N ASN A 326 13.32 3.27 -14.43
CA ASN A 326 14.22 2.22 -14.00
C ASN A 326 13.87 0.84 -14.58
N SER A 327 14.85 -0.05 -14.62
CA SER A 327 14.65 -1.46 -14.95
C SER A 327 13.96 -2.20 -13.79
N ARG A 328 13.36 -3.38 -14.05
CA ARG A 328 12.76 -4.19 -12.98
C ARG A 328 13.78 -4.60 -11.91
N PHE A 329 15.02 -4.84 -12.32
CA PHE A 329 16.07 -5.27 -11.41
C PHE A 329 16.48 -4.13 -10.46
N ASP A 330 16.65 -2.93 -10.98
CA ASP A 330 16.98 -1.75 -10.17
C ASP A 330 15.84 -1.42 -9.20
N GLU A 331 14.59 -1.49 -9.65
CA GLU A 331 13.41 -1.33 -8.79
C GLU A 331 13.44 -2.34 -7.62
N VAL A 332 13.74 -3.62 -7.89
CA VAL A 332 13.81 -4.68 -6.87
C VAL A 332 14.93 -4.41 -5.86
N LEU A 333 16.09 -3.95 -6.32
CA LEU A 333 17.23 -3.65 -5.47
C LEU A 333 16.95 -2.45 -4.54
N ILE A 334 16.41 -1.36 -5.10
CA ILE A 334 16.06 -0.14 -4.33
C ILE A 334 15.00 -0.46 -3.28
N LEU A 335 13.92 -1.15 -3.68
CA LEU A 335 12.87 -1.59 -2.76
C LEU A 335 13.43 -2.56 -1.71
N GLY A 336 14.38 -3.41 -2.10
CA GLY A 336 14.99 -4.41 -1.21
C GLY A 336 15.79 -3.74 -0.11
N GLN A 337 16.60 -2.73 -0.47
CA GLN A 337 17.33 -1.91 0.49
C GLN A 337 16.37 -1.18 1.44
N ARG A 338 15.26 -0.64 0.92
CA ARG A 338 14.22 0.02 1.73
C ARG A 338 13.59 -0.94 2.73
N PHE A 339 13.15 -2.13 2.29
CA PHE A 339 12.54 -3.12 3.17
C PHE A 339 13.51 -3.67 4.19
N CYS A 340 14.75 -3.95 3.79
CA CYS A 340 15.82 -4.36 4.69
C CYS A 340 16.04 -3.32 5.80
N SER A 341 16.18 -2.05 5.43
CA SER A 341 16.31 -0.93 6.40
C SER A 341 15.11 -0.84 7.33
N ASN A 342 13.90 -1.01 6.80
CA ASN A 342 12.67 -0.98 7.59
C ASN A 342 12.62 -2.14 8.60
N ILE A 343 12.93 -3.36 8.17
CA ILE A 343 12.93 -4.57 9.02
C ILE A 343 13.93 -4.44 10.16
N PHE A 344 15.20 -4.09 9.86
CA PHE A 344 16.23 -3.95 10.89
C PHE A 344 15.92 -2.86 11.91
N ARG A 345 15.17 -1.83 11.52
CA ARG A 345 14.76 -0.73 12.41
C ARG A 345 13.47 -1.03 13.18
N THR A 346 12.71 -2.03 12.77
CA THR A 346 11.50 -2.49 13.46
C THR A 346 11.87 -3.40 14.63
N LYS A 347 12.62 -2.86 15.61
CA LYS A 347 13.18 -3.63 16.73
C LYS A 347 12.13 -4.39 17.53
N GLN A 348 10.95 -3.79 17.75
CA GLN A 348 9.90 -4.40 18.57
C GLN A 348 9.36 -5.68 17.94
N LEU A 349 8.91 -5.63 16.67
CA LEU A 349 8.38 -6.80 15.98
C LEU A 349 9.47 -7.85 15.75
N PHE A 350 10.71 -7.45 15.50
CA PHE A 350 11.80 -8.40 15.38
C PHE A 350 12.11 -9.12 16.69
N ALA A 351 12.26 -8.35 17.77
CA ALA A 351 12.57 -8.89 19.09
C ALA A 351 11.45 -9.83 19.58
N THR A 352 10.18 -9.47 19.38
CA THR A 352 9.06 -10.34 19.78
C THR A 352 9.09 -11.66 19.02
N ARG A 353 9.40 -11.66 17.72
CA ARG A 353 9.51 -12.89 16.91
C ARG A 353 10.65 -13.78 17.36
N VAL A 354 11.81 -13.20 17.65
CA VAL A 354 12.98 -13.94 18.15
C VAL A 354 12.71 -14.55 19.52
N ILE A 355 12.15 -13.76 20.45
CA ILE A 355 11.80 -14.22 21.79
C ILE A 355 10.74 -15.31 21.71
N GLN A 356 9.68 -15.10 20.92
CA GLN A 356 8.60 -16.08 20.71
C GLN A 356 9.14 -17.40 20.15
N ALA A 357 10.04 -17.36 19.17
CA ALA A 357 10.64 -18.56 18.59
C ALA A 357 11.50 -19.34 19.60
N LEU A 358 12.34 -18.65 20.38
CA LEU A 358 13.17 -19.27 21.42
C LEU A 358 12.34 -19.85 22.57
N VAL A 359 11.40 -19.06 23.11
CA VAL A 359 10.55 -19.48 24.22
C VAL A 359 9.65 -20.64 23.81
N ALA A 360 9.00 -20.55 22.66
CA ALA A 360 8.15 -21.65 22.18
C ALA A 360 8.96 -22.89 21.85
N GLY A 361 10.15 -22.73 21.26
CA GLY A 361 11.02 -23.85 20.98
C GLY A 361 11.51 -24.56 22.25
N PHE A 362 11.85 -23.80 23.28
CA PHE A 362 12.22 -24.34 24.58
C PHE A 362 11.04 -25.05 25.26
N ILE A 363 9.86 -24.41 25.32
CA ILE A 363 8.66 -24.98 25.95
C ILE A 363 8.20 -26.25 25.24
N LEU A 364 8.12 -26.24 23.90
CA LEU A 364 7.78 -27.46 23.14
C LEU A 364 8.83 -28.55 23.34
N GLY A 365 10.11 -28.19 23.36
CA GLY A 365 11.20 -29.13 23.63
C GLY A 365 11.12 -29.79 25.01
N THR A 366 10.75 -29.04 26.05
CA THR A 366 10.64 -29.57 27.42
C THR A 366 9.36 -30.37 27.65
N ILE A 367 8.23 -29.99 27.04
CA ILE A 367 6.99 -30.77 27.12
C ILE A 367 7.17 -32.17 26.52
N TYR A 368 7.91 -32.26 25.41
CA TYR A 368 8.17 -33.51 24.68
C TYR A 368 9.58 -34.07 24.93
N PHE A 369 10.14 -33.80 26.10
CA PHE A 369 11.53 -34.12 26.41
C PHE A 369 11.86 -35.60 26.25
N ASN A 370 12.89 -35.90 25.44
CA ASN A 370 13.39 -37.25 25.12
C ASN A 370 12.36 -38.27 24.59
N VAL A 371 11.17 -37.83 24.15
CA VAL A 371 10.14 -38.72 23.58
C VAL A 371 10.67 -39.53 22.38
N GLY A 372 11.62 -38.99 21.61
CA GLY A 372 12.20 -39.69 20.45
C GLY A 372 13.00 -40.95 20.77
N ASN A 373 13.37 -41.14 22.05
CA ASN A 373 14.08 -42.32 22.56
C ASN A 373 13.13 -43.39 23.13
N ASP A 374 11.91 -43.00 23.52
CA ASP A 374 10.94 -43.90 24.13
C ASP A 374 10.32 -44.82 23.07
N LYS A 375 10.04 -46.07 23.46
CA LYS A 375 9.46 -47.09 22.58
C LYS A 375 8.05 -47.44 23.01
N GLY A 376 7.19 -47.75 22.04
CA GLY A 376 5.80 -48.15 22.24
C GLY A 376 4.79 -47.22 21.58
N LYS A 377 3.54 -47.68 21.49
CA LYS A 377 2.44 -46.98 20.80
C LYS A 377 2.16 -45.59 21.36
N ILE A 378 2.23 -45.41 22.68
CA ILE A 378 2.00 -44.13 23.34
C ILE A 378 3.10 -43.12 22.98
N ALA A 379 4.37 -43.55 22.94
CA ALA A 379 5.50 -42.72 22.54
C ALA A 379 5.37 -42.28 21.08
N LEU A 380 5.00 -43.20 20.17
CA LEU A 380 4.73 -42.91 18.77
C LEU A 380 3.61 -41.87 18.57
N GLN A 381 2.50 -42.02 19.29
CA GLN A 381 1.39 -41.07 19.25
C GLN A 381 1.81 -39.70 19.81
N THR A 382 2.60 -39.68 20.87
CA THR A 382 3.16 -38.45 21.46
C THR A 382 4.11 -37.74 20.49
N GLN A 383 4.99 -38.48 19.81
CA GLN A 383 5.95 -37.92 18.84
C GLN A 383 5.26 -37.38 17.57
N THR A 384 4.26 -38.10 17.05
CA THR A 384 3.44 -37.62 15.93
C THR A 384 2.60 -36.40 16.32
N GLY A 385 2.07 -36.37 17.54
CA GLY A 385 1.43 -35.19 18.12
C GLY A 385 2.37 -33.98 18.19
N PHE A 386 3.62 -34.18 18.62
CA PHE A 386 4.64 -33.13 18.64
C PHE A 386 4.84 -32.49 17.25
N PHE A 387 4.95 -33.30 16.19
CA PHE A 387 5.09 -32.77 14.82
C PHE A 387 3.87 -31.94 14.41
N ALA A 388 2.66 -32.43 14.70
CA ALA A 388 1.42 -31.74 14.38
C ALA A 388 1.31 -30.38 15.10
N PHE A 389 1.55 -30.34 16.42
CA PHE A 389 1.46 -29.10 17.20
C PHE A 389 2.59 -28.10 16.90
N THR A 390 3.78 -28.60 16.56
CA THR A 390 4.89 -27.76 16.07
C THR A 390 4.49 -27.02 14.80
N LEU A 391 3.86 -27.70 13.85
CA LEU A 391 3.34 -27.07 12.63
C LEU A 391 2.25 -26.04 12.93
N THR A 392 1.32 -26.36 13.84
CA THR A 392 0.26 -25.44 14.26
C THR A 392 0.82 -24.15 14.84
N PHE A 393 1.82 -24.25 15.72
CA PHE A 393 2.49 -23.08 16.29
C PHE A 393 3.20 -22.26 15.20
N LEU A 394 4.02 -22.90 14.36
CA LEU A 394 4.79 -22.21 13.31
C LEU A 394 3.87 -21.48 12.32
N LEU A 395 2.82 -22.16 11.82
CA LEU A 395 1.87 -21.59 10.87
C LEU A 395 1.04 -20.47 11.50
N SER A 396 0.51 -20.66 12.71
CA SER A 396 -0.32 -19.64 13.39
C SER A 396 0.47 -18.38 13.74
N SER A 397 1.72 -18.52 14.19
CA SER A 397 2.57 -17.38 14.58
C SER A 397 2.69 -16.37 13.43
N THR A 398 2.81 -16.81 12.18
CA THR A 398 3.00 -15.91 11.02
C THR A 398 1.85 -14.92 10.79
N THR A 399 0.65 -15.19 11.33
CA THR A 399 -0.54 -14.31 11.25
C THR A 399 -0.28 -12.91 11.81
N GLU A 400 0.63 -12.75 12.78
CA GLU A 400 1.02 -11.43 13.32
C GLU A 400 1.65 -10.50 12.26
N GLY A 401 2.05 -11.02 11.09
CA GLY A 401 2.54 -10.22 9.97
C GLY A 401 1.43 -9.53 9.16
N LEU A 402 0.17 -9.95 9.30
CA LEU A 402 -0.98 -9.41 8.58
C LEU A 402 -1.12 -7.87 8.65
N PRO A 403 -1.08 -7.20 9.82
CA PRO A 403 -1.26 -5.75 9.90
C PRO A 403 -0.16 -4.98 9.16
N ILE A 404 1.06 -5.52 9.13
CA ILE A 404 2.21 -4.93 8.43
C ILE A 404 1.93 -4.93 6.92
N PHE A 405 1.54 -6.09 6.36
CA PHE A 405 1.19 -6.18 4.94
C PHE A 405 0.00 -5.29 4.55
N LEU A 406 -1.00 -5.14 5.43
CA LEU A 406 -2.14 -4.23 5.19
C LEU A 406 -1.71 -2.76 5.14
N GLN A 407 -0.79 -2.34 6.01
CA GLN A 407 -0.23 -0.99 6.00
C GLN A 407 0.62 -0.75 4.74
N GLU A 408 1.52 -1.68 4.41
CA GLU A 408 2.37 -1.59 3.21
C GLU A 408 1.55 -1.54 1.92
N ARG A 409 0.46 -2.32 1.85
CA ARG A 409 -0.46 -2.30 0.71
C ARG A 409 -1.01 -0.90 0.44
N ARG A 410 -1.34 -0.12 1.48
CA ARG A 410 -1.85 1.25 1.30
C ARG A 410 -0.80 2.15 0.66
N ILE A 411 0.47 2.01 1.06
CA ILE A 411 1.60 2.75 0.50
C ILE A 411 1.84 2.31 -0.96
N LEU A 412 1.89 1.00 -1.22
CA LEU A 412 2.06 0.41 -2.54
C LEU A 412 1.03 0.94 -3.55
N MET A 413 -0.25 0.93 -3.17
CA MET A 413 -1.33 1.40 -4.04
C MET A 413 -1.14 2.87 -4.45
N ARG A 414 -0.67 3.72 -3.52
CA ARG A 414 -0.40 5.14 -3.80
C ARG A 414 0.82 5.30 -4.71
N GLU A 415 1.95 4.68 -4.37
CA GLU A 415 3.19 4.76 -5.17
C GLU A 415 2.99 4.22 -6.59
N THR A 416 2.25 3.11 -6.74
CA THR A 416 1.95 2.53 -8.05
C THR A 416 0.92 3.34 -8.83
N SER A 417 -0.09 3.96 -8.20
CA SER A 417 -1.06 4.82 -8.91
C SER A 417 -0.38 5.98 -9.66
N ARG A 418 0.74 6.45 -9.10
CA ARG A 418 1.60 7.54 -9.63
C ARG A 418 2.68 7.05 -10.60
N GLY A 419 2.74 5.75 -10.86
CA GLY A 419 3.71 5.17 -11.78
C GLY A 419 5.15 5.14 -11.27
N ALA A 420 5.39 5.16 -9.95
CA ALA A 420 6.75 5.13 -9.39
C ALA A 420 7.49 3.82 -9.70
N TYR A 421 6.82 2.67 -9.58
CA TYR A 421 7.38 1.35 -9.91
C TYR A 421 6.28 0.33 -10.21
N ARG A 422 6.67 -0.90 -10.55
CA ARG A 422 5.76 -2.00 -10.93
C ARG A 422 5.39 -2.87 -9.74
N VAL A 423 4.15 -3.36 -9.68
CA VAL A 423 3.67 -4.25 -8.60
C VAL A 423 4.53 -5.53 -8.50
N SER A 424 4.99 -6.05 -9.64
CA SER A 424 5.88 -7.22 -9.68
C SER A 424 7.20 -7.00 -8.95
N SER A 425 7.78 -5.80 -9.07
CA SER A 425 9.06 -5.45 -8.45
C SER A 425 8.91 -5.39 -6.93
N TYR A 426 7.77 -4.89 -6.43
CA TYR A 426 7.42 -4.94 -5.01
C TYR A 426 7.31 -6.37 -4.49
N VAL A 427 6.50 -7.22 -5.14
CA VAL A 427 6.27 -8.59 -4.64
C VAL A 427 7.58 -9.39 -4.61
N LEU A 428 8.40 -9.26 -5.66
CA LEU A 428 9.69 -9.96 -5.73
C LEU A 428 10.66 -9.45 -4.67
N SER A 429 10.82 -8.13 -4.55
CA SER A 429 11.69 -7.52 -3.55
C SER A 429 11.29 -7.89 -2.13
N ASN A 430 10.00 -7.79 -1.82
CA ASN A 430 9.43 -8.18 -0.54
C ASN A 430 9.71 -9.66 -0.23
N THR A 431 9.53 -10.55 -1.20
CA THR A 431 9.79 -11.99 -1.02
C THR A 431 11.25 -12.27 -0.71
N LEU A 432 12.18 -11.67 -1.47
CA LEU A 432 13.62 -11.89 -1.30
C LEU A 432 14.14 -11.43 0.06
N VAL A 433 13.65 -10.29 0.55
CA VAL A 433 14.09 -9.73 1.84
C VAL A 433 13.67 -10.61 3.03
N PHE A 434 12.51 -11.27 2.95
CA PHE A 434 12.04 -12.16 4.02
C PHE A 434 12.74 -13.54 4.05
N LEU A 435 13.42 -13.98 2.98
CA LEU A 435 14.10 -15.28 2.92
C LEU A 435 15.13 -15.48 4.05
N PRO A 436 16.18 -14.64 4.18
CA PRO A 436 17.21 -14.82 5.21
C PRO A 436 16.66 -14.58 6.62
N PHE A 437 15.67 -13.70 6.75
CA PHE A 437 15.04 -13.38 8.02
C PHE A 437 14.29 -14.58 8.61
N LEU A 438 13.45 -15.24 7.80
CA LEU A 438 12.71 -16.41 8.23
C LEU A 438 13.62 -17.62 8.43
N LEU A 439 14.76 -17.69 7.73
CA LEU A 439 15.77 -18.72 7.96
C LEU A 439 16.36 -18.59 9.36
N MET A 440 16.74 -17.37 9.77
CA MET A 440 17.27 -17.11 11.10
C MET A 440 16.24 -17.50 12.20
N ILE A 441 14.97 -17.13 12.04
CA ILE A 441 13.90 -17.53 12.98
C ILE A 441 13.73 -19.05 13.02
N GLY A 442 13.72 -19.72 11.86
CA GLY A 442 13.62 -21.17 11.77
C GLY A 442 14.75 -21.88 12.50
N ILE A 443 15.99 -21.43 12.33
CA ILE A 443 17.16 -21.99 13.03
C ILE A 443 17.03 -21.80 14.54
N LEU A 444 16.66 -20.60 15.00
CA LEU A 444 16.48 -20.31 16.44
C LEU A 444 15.37 -21.15 17.08
N PHE A 445 14.31 -21.47 16.35
CA PHE A 445 13.26 -22.37 16.82
C PHE A 445 13.74 -23.84 16.83
N THR A 446 14.38 -24.29 15.74
CA THR A 446 14.76 -25.71 15.58
C THR A 446 15.89 -26.13 16.52
N SER A 447 16.81 -25.24 16.87
CA SER A 447 17.97 -25.60 17.70
C SER A 447 17.59 -26.12 19.09
N PRO A 448 16.78 -25.46 19.94
CA PRO A 448 16.39 -26.06 21.21
C PRO A 448 15.47 -27.28 21.02
N VAL A 449 14.49 -27.17 20.12
CA VAL A 449 13.43 -28.18 19.95
C VAL A 449 14.00 -29.54 19.56
N TYR A 450 14.87 -29.57 18.55
CA TYR A 450 15.34 -30.82 17.96
C TYR A 450 16.10 -31.69 18.98
N TRP A 451 17.00 -31.04 19.75
CA TRP A 451 17.84 -31.71 20.72
C TRP A 451 17.10 -32.07 22.02
N LEU A 452 16.18 -31.21 22.49
CA LEU A 452 15.40 -31.47 23.71
C LEU A 452 14.40 -32.62 23.53
N VAL A 453 13.74 -32.71 22.37
CA VAL A 453 12.80 -33.81 22.07
C VAL A 453 13.54 -35.15 21.88
N GLY A 454 14.84 -35.09 21.58
CA GLY A 454 15.63 -36.29 21.32
C GLY A 454 15.31 -36.93 19.98
N LEU A 455 15.05 -36.11 18.96
CA LEU A 455 14.95 -36.58 17.57
C LEU A 455 16.30 -37.15 17.10
N ARG A 456 16.31 -37.85 15.95
CA ARG A 456 17.48 -38.57 15.42
C ARG A 456 18.83 -37.84 15.63
N LYS A 457 19.67 -38.35 16.55
CA LYS A 457 20.95 -37.72 16.95
C LYS A 457 22.16 -38.18 16.12
N ASP A 458 22.03 -39.29 15.41
CA ASP A 458 23.17 -40.02 14.82
C ASP A 458 23.80 -39.33 13.60
N THR A 459 23.04 -38.49 12.89
CA THR A 459 23.48 -37.82 11.66
C THR A 459 23.02 -36.37 11.61
N VAL A 460 23.93 -35.47 11.23
CA VAL A 460 23.65 -34.03 11.05
C VAL A 460 22.57 -33.78 9.97
N ASP A 461 22.45 -34.69 9.00
CA ASP A 461 21.47 -34.61 7.90
C ASP A 461 20.02 -34.55 8.40
N GLY A 462 19.70 -35.24 9.49
CA GLY A 462 18.36 -35.23 10.10
C GLY A 462 18.01 -33.85 10.66
N PHE A 463 18.96 -33.18 11.32
CA PHE A 463 18.79 -31.82 11.82
C PHE A 463 18.68 -30.81 10.68
N LEU A 464 19.60 -30.86 9.70
CA LEU A 464 19.58 -29.94 8.57
C LEU A 464 18.29 -30.04 7.76
N TYR A 465 17.80 -31.26 7.50
CA TYR A 465 16.54 -31.46 6.80
C TYR A 465 15.34 -30.97 7.63
N PHE A 466 15.31 -31.23 8.94
CA PHE A 466 14.27 -30.72 9.84
C PHE A 466 14.24 -29.18 9.84
N SER A 467 15.39 -28.53 9.96
CA SER A 467 15.50 -27.07 9.90
C SER A 467 15.09 -26.51 8.53
N LEU A 468 15.42 -27.20 7.43
CA LEU A 468 14.98 -26.83 6.08
C LEU A 468 13.46 -26.90 5.97
N VAL A 469 12.82 -27.95 6.47
CA VAL A 469 11.36 -28.10 6.44
C VAL A 469 10.70 -27.01 7.28
N VAL A 470 11.22 -26.70 8.48
CA VAL A 470 10.72 -25.59 9.31
C VAL A 470 10.85 -24.24 8.60
N TRP A 471 11.97 -23.98 7.94
CA TRP A 471 12.16 -22.76 7.16
C TRP A 471 11.14 -22.66 6.01
N MET A 472 10.91 -23.76 5.29
CA MET A 472 9.93 -23.81 4.22
C MET A 472 8.48 -23.64 4.74
N VAL A 473 8.15 -24.16 5.93
CA VAL A 473 6.86 -23.91 6.60
C VAL A 473 6.66 -22.43 6.88
N LEU A 474 7.66 -21.76 7.47
CA LEU A 474 7.61 -20.32 7.74
C LEU A 474 7.45 -19.51 6.45
N LEU A 475 8.14 -19.89 5.38
CA LEU A 475 8.03 -19.25 4.06
C LEU A 475 6.65 -19.43 3.43
N MET A 476 6.10 -20.64 3.52
CA MET A 476 4.78 -20.97 3.01
C MET A 476 3.69 -20.19 3.75
N ALA A 477 3.75 -20.17 5.08
CA ALA A 477 2.82 -19.42 5.92
C ALA A 477 2.90 -17.90 5.65
N ASN A 478 4.11 -17.34 5.56
CA ASN A 478 4.29 -15.93 5.23
C ASN A 478 3.73 -15.58 3.84
N SER A 479 3.88 -16.49 2.87
CA SER A 479 3.32 -16.30 1.52
C SER A 479 1.80 -16.40 1.49
N PHE A 480 1.23 -17.30 2.28
CA PHE A 480 -0.21 -17.41 2.49
C PHE A 480 -0.79 -16.13 3.11
N VAL A 481 -0.22 -15.65 4.22
CA VAL A 481 -0.65 -14.39 4.88
C VAL A 481 -0.51 -13.19 3.94
N ALA A 482 0.58 -13.11 3.17
CA ALA A 482 0.79 -12.05 2.18
C ALA A 482 -0.24 -12.09 1.04
N CYS A 483 -0.68 -13.27 0.60
CA CYS A 483 -1.74 -13.43 -0.39
C CYS A 483 -3.09 -12.94 0.15
N PHE A 484 -3.46 -13.36 1.37
CA PHE A 484 -4.73 -12.96 1.97
C PHE A 484 -4.75 -11.49 2.37
N SER A 485 -3.63 -10.89 2.75
CA SER A 485 -3.54 -9.45 2.98
C SER A 485 -3.80 -8.63 1.71
N ALA A 486 -3.54 -9.18 0.52
CA ALA A 486 -3.92 -8.56 -0.74
C ALA A 486 -5.43 -8.66 -1.01
N LEU A 487 -6.08 -9.73 -0.57
CA LEU A 487 -7.49 -10.05 -0.81
C LEU A 487 -8.44 -9.32 0.16
N VAL A 488 -8.13 -9.31 1.46
CA VAL A 488 -9.05 -8.82 2.50
C VAL A 488 -9.04 -7.29 2.61
N PRO A 489 -10.12 -6.63 3.03
CA PRO A 489 -10.15 -5.17 3.16
C PRO A 489 -9.42 -4.69 4.42
N ASN A 490 -9.65 -5.35 5.56
CA ASN A 490 -9.24 -4.91 6.89
C ASN A 490 -8.67 -6.06 7.73
N PHE A 491 -8.04 -5.71 8.85
CA PHE A 491 -7.36 -6.65 9.75
C PHE A 491 -8.29 -7.71 10.35
N ILE A 492 -9.46 -7.31 10.88
CA ILE A 492 -10.39 -8.23 11.55
C ILE A 492 -10.82 -9.36 10.61
N MET A 493 -11.29 -9.01 9.39
CA MET A 493 -11.68 -10.00 8.38
C MET A 493 -10.50 -10.89 7.98
N GLY A 494 -9.31 -10.30 7.80
CA GLY A 494 -8.11 -11.07 7.47
C GLY A 494 -7.74 -12.10 8.53
N ASN A 495 -7.77 -11.72 9.80
CA ASN A 495 -7.44 -12.61 10.90
C ASN A 495 -8.45 -13.76 11.01
N SER A 496 -9.75 -13.46 10.92
CA SER A 496 -10.80 -14.49 10.98
C SER A 496 -10.71 -15.50 9.84
N VAL A 497 -10.47 -15.03 8.60
CA VAL A 497 -10.35 -15.91 7.43
C VAL A 497 -9.09 -16.77 7.52
N ILE A 498 -7.94 -16.19 7.86
CA ILE A 498 -6.68 -16.94 7.99
C ILE A 498 -6.79 -17.97 9.12
N ALA A 499 -7.33 -17.61 10.29
CA ALA A 499 -7.51 -18.54 11.40
C ALA A 499 -8.47 -19.69 11.07
N GLY A 500 -9.60 -19.40 10.42
CA GLY A 500 -10.56 -20.43 9.99
C GLY A 500 -9.97 -21.40 8.96
N LEU A 501 -9.22 -20.89 7.98
CA LEU A 501 -8.54 -21.72 6.99
C LEU A 501 -7.42 -22.56 7.62
N MET A 502 -6.61 -21.98 8.51
CA MET A 502 -5.55 -22.72 9.21
C MET A 502 -6.12 -23.84 10.08
N GLY A 503 -7.19 -23.58 10.83
CA GLY A 503 -7.88 -24.61 11.62
C GLY A 503 -8.44 -25.74 10.76
N SER A 504 -9.02 -25.38 9.60
CA SER A 504 -9.52 -26.36 8.64
C SER A 504 -8.38 -27.20 8.04
N PHE A 505 -7.28 -26.56 7.62
CA PHE A 505 -6.11 -27.27 7.09
C PHE A 505 -5.47 -28.21 8.11
N PHE A 506 -5.51 -27.86 9.40
CA PHE A 506 -5.01 -28.71 10.48
C PHE A 506 -5.82 -30.00 10.62
N LEU A 507 -7.15 -29.94 10.50
CA LEU A 507 -8.02 -31.11 10.54
C LEU A 507 -7.70 -32.11 9.42
N PHE A 508 -7.39 -31.62 8.23
CA PHE A 508 -7.03 -32.43 7.05
C PHE A 508 -5.51 -32.65 6.90
N SER A 509 -4.71 -32.45 7.95
CA SER A 509 -3.25 -32.62 7.91
C SER A 509 -2.78 -34.07 7.73
N GLY A 510 -3.66 -35.06 7.99
CA GLY A 510 -3.31 -36.47 8.07
C GLY A 510 -3.07 -36.97 9.50
N TYR A 511 -2.99 -36.06 10.49
CA TYR A 511 -2.83 -36.42 11.91
C TYR A 511 -4.13 -36.92 12.56
N PHE A 512 -5.24 -36.18 12.44
CA PHE A 512 -6.52 -36.56 13.06
C PHE A 512 -7.30 -37.59 12.25
N ILE A 513 -7.30 -37.42 10.92
CA ILE A 513 -8.03 -38.27 9.99
C ILE A 513 -7.04 -38.77 8.95
N ALA A 514 -6.82 -40.08 8.92
CA ALA A 514 -6.01 -40.72 7.89
C ALA A 514 -6.66 -40.53 6.51
N LYS A 515 -5.84 -40.36 5.47
CA LYS A 515 -6.25 -40.09 4.08
C LYS A 515 -7.35 -41.04 3.59
N ASP A 516 -7.22 -42.34 3.85
CA ASP A 516 -8.16 -43.36 3.37
C ASP A 516 -9.55 -43.29 4.04
N LYS A 517 -9.65 -42.59 5.17
CA LYS A 517 -10.90 -42.37 5.89
C LYS A 517 -11.55 -41.02 5.57
N ILE A 518 -10.89 -40.17 4.79
CA ILE A 518 -11.45 -38.89 4.36
C ILE A 518 -12.48 -39.16 3.25
N PRO A 519 -13.73 -38.67 3.39
CA PRO A 519 -14.73 -38.81 2.34
C PRO A 519 -14.22 -38.23 1.00
N SER A 520 -14.50 -38.90 -0.11
CA SER A 520 -13.95 -38.56 -1.45
C SER A 520 -14.14 -37.08 -1.84
N TYR A 521 -15.25 -36.47 -1.44
CA TYR A 521 -15.57 -35.06 -1.69
C TYR A 521 -14.72 -34.06 -0.88
N TRP A 522 -14.09 -34.47 0.23
CA TRP A 522 -13.18 -33.63 1.04
C TRP A 522 -11.70 -33.92 0.80
N VAL A 523 -11.34 -34.94 0.03
CA VAL A 523 -9.94 -35.34 -0.21
C VAL A 523 -9.11 -34.20 -0.82
N PHE A 524 -9.70 -33.31 -1.63
CA PHE A 524 -8.99 -32.14 -2.17
C PHE A 524 -8.41 -31.24 -1.06
N MET A 525 -9.11 -31.11 0.07
CA MET A 525 -8.70 -30.25 1.18
C MET A 525 -7.45 -30.79 1.89
N HIS A 526 -7.27 -32.11 1.87
CA HIS A 526 -6.03 -32.75 2.32
C HIS A 526 -4.84 -32.36 1.44
N TYR A 527 -5.01 -32.35 0.12
CA TYR A 527 -3.94 -31.94 -0.81
C TYR A 527 -3.68 -30.43 -0.82
N LEU A 528 -4.68 -29.61 -0.48
CA LEU A 528 -4.56 -28.15 -0.34
C LEU A 528 -3.97 -27.72 1.02
N SER A 529 -3.95 -28.63 2.01
CA SER A 529 -3.51 -28.32 3.36
C SER A 529 -2.05 -27.91 3.43
N LEU A 530 -1.80 -26.78 4.10
CA LEU A 530 -0.46 -26.29 4.44
C LEU A 530 0.24 -27.16 5.50
N PHE A 531 -0.47 -28.10 6.12
CA PHE A 531 0.08 -28.97 7.16
C PHE A 531 0.55 -30.32 6.61
N LYS A 532 -0.11 -30.83 5.57
CA LYS A 532 0.13 -32.18 5.04
C LYS A 532 1.61 -32.42 4.69
N TYR A 533 2.13 -31.68 3.72
CA TYR A 533 3.49 -31.94 3.19
C TYR A 533 4.58 -31.73 4.24
N PRO A 534 4.54 -30.69 5.09
CA PRO A 534 5.48 -30.57 6.21
C PRO A 534 5.39 -31.72 7.20
N PHE A 535 4.17 -32.19 7.50
CA PHE A 535 3.95 -33.28 8.45
C PHE A 535 4.54 -34.60 7.93
N GLU A 536 4.27 -34.93 6.67
CA GLU A 536 4.88 -36.09 5.99
C GLU A 536 6.42 -35.96 5.94
N CYS A 537 6.95 -34.75 5.68
CA CYS A 537 8.39 -34.50 5.70
C CYS A 537 9.00 -34.78 7.07
N PHE A 538 8.35 -34.40 8.18
CA PHE A 538 8.85 -34.71 9.52
C PHE A 538 8.83 -36.21 9.81
N MET A 539 7.76 -36.90 9.42
CA MET A 539 7.66 -38.36 9.59
C MET A 539 8.73 -39.11 8.78
N ILE A 540 8.92 -38.76 7.51
CA ILE A 540 9.94 -39.37 6.64
C ILE A 540 11.35 -39.06 7.15
N ASN A 541 11.59 -37.86 7.69
CA ASN A 541 12.89 -37.51 8.26
C ASN A 541 13.25 -38.36 9.48
N GLU A 542 12.28 -38.63 10.35
CA GLU A 542 12.50 -39.37 11.58
C GLU A 542 12.55 -40.89 11.36
N TYR A 543 11.57 -41.43 10.63
CA TYR A 543 11.36 -42.87 10.48
C TYR A 543 11.81 -43.46 9.14
N GLY A 544 12.29 -42.64 8.20
CA GLY A 544 12.73 -43.07 6.87
C GLY A 544 14.23 -43.33 6.74
N GLY A 545 14.65 -43.87 5.60
CA GLY A 545 16.03 -44.23 5.27
C GLY A 545 16.57 -45.44 6.04
N GLU A 546 17.83 -45.79 5.80
CA GLU A 546 18.47 -47.01 6.37
C GLU A 546 18.43 -47.09 7.90
N GLN A 547 18.47 -45.94 8.58
CA GLN A 547 18.36 -45.87 10.04
C GLN A 547 16.92 -46.07 10.52
N GLY A 548 15.92 -45.66 9.74
CA GLY A 548 14.51 -45.91 10.00
C GLY A 548 14.15 -47.39 9.89
N GLU A 549 14.80 -48.12 8.98
CA GLU A 549 14.71 -49.58 8.88
C GLU A 549 15.27 -50.30 10.11
N ARG A 550 16.27 -49.71 10.79
CA ARG A 550 16.87 -50.25 12.01
C ARG A 550 16.19 -49.75 13.29
N LYS A 551 15.44 -48.64 13.22
CA LYS A 551 14.76 -48.03 14.36
C LYS A 551 13.49 -48.83 14.71
N CYS A 552 13.56 -49.55 15.82
CA CYS A 552 12.41 -50.24 16.38
C CYS A 552 11.47 -49.28 17.12
N ILE A 553 10.20 -49.25 16.73
CA ILE A 553 9.16 -48.39 17.32
C ILE A 553 8.39 -49.13 18.43
N GLU A 554 7.98 -50.37 18.17
CA GLU A 554 7.21 -51.20 19.11
C GLU A 554 7.95 -52.50 19.40
N ILE A 555 8.26 -52.73 20.68
CA ILE A 555 8.86 -53.98 21.17
C ILE A 555 7.77 -54.77 21.90
N GLU A 556 7.59 -56.03 21.54
CA GLU A 556 6.70 -56.97 22.23
C GLU A 556 7.48 -58.26 22.49
N ASN A 557 7.53 -58.72 23.74
CA ASN A 557 8.27 -59.92 24.16
C ASN A 557 9.77 -59.95 23.78
N GLY A 558 10.42 -58.78 23.70
CA GLY A 558 11.85 -58.67 23.37
C GLY A 558 12.16 -58.64 21.87
N GLU A 559 11.17 -58.86 21.00
CA GLU A 559 11.29 -58.74 19.55
C GLU A 559 10.67 -57.42 19.03
N CYS A 560 11.23 -56.89 17.94
CA CYS A 560 10.71 -55.69 17.32
C CYS A 560 9.51 -56.01 16.41
N ARG A 561 8.32 -55.58 16.81
CA ARG A 561 7.09 -55.81 16.04
C ARG A 561 6.91 -54.82 14.90
N LEU A 562 7.32 -53.56 15.10
CA LEU A 562 7.14 -52.50 14.12
C LEU A 562 8.42 -51.67 13.96
N TYR A 563 8.97 -51.70 12.75
CA TYR A 563 10.07 -50.85 12.32
C TYR A 563 9.57 -49.55 11.70
N GLY A 564 10.40 -48.52 11.69
CA GLY A 564 10.08 -47.20 11.11
C GLY A 564 9.62 -47.25 9.65
N SER A 565 10.29 -48.04 8.81
CA SER A 565 9.90 -48.22 7.41
C SER A 565 8.54 -48.89 7.24
N SER A 566 8.21 -49.86 8.09
CA SER A 566 6.89 -50.50 8.12
C SER A 566 5.79 -49.55 8.59
N PHE A 567 6.09 -48.69 9.57
CA PHE A 567 5.18 -47.64 10.02
C PHE A 567 4.88 -46.61 8.92
N LEU A 568 5.90 -46.15 8.19
CA LEU A 568 5.70 -45.24 7.06
C LEU A 568 4.82 -45.86 5.97
N ARG A 569 5.01 -47.15 5.66
CA ARG A 569 4.16 -47.88 4.71
C ARG A 569 2.70 -47.98 5.16
N GLN A 570 2.44 -48.14 6.47
CA GLN A 570 1.06 -48.13 7.01
C GLN A 570 0.39 -46.76 6.85
N GLN A 571 1.16 -45.69 6.76
CA GLN A 571 0.68 -44.33 6.57
C GLN A 571 0.65 -43.90 5.09
N ASP A 572 0.86 -44.85 4.16
CA ASP A 572 0.99 -44.59 2.71
C ASP A 572 2.12 -43.60 2.35
N LEU A 573 3.19 -43.60 3.16
CA LEU A 573 4.37 -42.75 2.98
C LEU A 573 5.56 -43.55 2.45
N LYS A 574 6.23 -42.98 1.44
CA LYS A 574 7.42 -43.55 0.80
C LYS A 574 8.60 -42.59 0.93
N ASP A 575 9.81 -43.12 1.13
CA ASP A 575 11.03 -42.30 1.23
C ASP A 575 11.29 -41.45 -0.03
N SER A 576 10.87 -41.91 -1.21
CA SER A 576 10.93 -41.13 -2.46
C SER A 576 10.16 -39.79 -2.41
N GLN A 577 9.18 -39.68 -1.52
CA GLN A 577 8.38 -38.45 -1.37
C GLN A 577 9.11 -37.36 -0.60
N LYS A 578 10.26 -37.65 0.04
CA LYS A 578 11.04 -36.69 0.83
C LYS A 578 11.27 -35.37 0.07
N TRP A 579 11.92 -35.42 -1.08
CA TRP A 579 12.20 -34.24 -1.88
C TRP A 579 11.00 -33.76 -2.71
N THR A 580 10.10 -34.67 -3.07
CA THR A 580 8.86 -34.34 -3.78
C THR A 580 8.00 -33.40 -2.92
N ASN A 581 7.86 -33.68 -1.63
CA ASN A 581 7.10 -32.85 -0.69
C ASN A 581 7.72 -31.46 -0.51
N VAL A 582 9.05 -31.37 -0.41
CA VAL A 582 9.76 -30.07 -0.40
C VAL A 582 9.50 -29.30 -1.70
N GLY A 583 9.50 -29.97 -2.85
CA GLY A 583 9.15 -29.38 -4.14
C GLY A 583 7.71 -28.84 -4.18
N VAL A 584 6.74 -29.58 -3.64
CA VAL A 584 5.35 -29.13 -3.53
C VAL A 584 5.23 -27.93 -2.59
N MET A 585 5.94 -27.93 -1.46
CA MET A 585 5.99 -26.78 -0.54
C MET A 585 6.55 -25.53 -1.24
N LEU A 586 7.60 -25.68 -2.06
CA LEU A 586 8.12 -24.59 -2.89
C LEU A 586 7.07 -24.11 -3.91
N GLY A 587 6.33 -25.05 -4.51
CA GLY A 587 5.19 -24.77 -5.37
C GLY A 587 4.11 -23.91 -4.69
N PHE A 588 3.77 -24.20 -3.44
CA PHE A 588 2.86 -23.36 -2.66
C PHE A 588 3.41 -21.98 -2.36
N ILE A 589 4.69 -21.88 -1.97
CA ILE A 589 5.35 -20.59 -1.72
C ILE A 589 5.24 -19.70 -2.96
N VAL A 590 5.62 -20.21 -4.13
CA VAL A 590 5.55 -19.46 -5.40
C VAL A 590 4.10 -19.20 -5.79
N GLY A 591 3.22 -20.20 -5.69
CA GLY A 591 1.81 -20.12 -6.03
C GLY A 591 1.07 -19.02 -5.26
N TYR A 592 1.21 -18.97 -3.94
CA TYR A 592 0.58 -17.92 -3.13
C TYR A 592 1.15 -16.52 -3.42
N ARG A 593 2.45 -16.41 -3.74
CA ARG A 593 3.05 -15.12 -4.14
C ARG A 593 2.53 -14.64 -5.49
N VAL A 594 2.36 -15.54 -6.45
CA VAL A 594 1.78 -15.24 -7.77
C VAL A 594 0.30 -14.87 -7.63
N LEU A 595 -0.49 -15.62 -6.86
CA LEU A 595 -1.88 -15.27 -6.57
C LEU A 595 -2.01 -13.92 -5.88
N GLY A 596 -1.16 -13.66 -4.87
CA GLY A 596 -1.07 -12.35 -4.21
C GLY A 596 -0.72 -11.23 -5.19
N LEU A 597 0.19 -11.47 -6.14
CA LEU A 597 0.53 -10.52 -7.20
C LEU A 597 -0.68 -10.23 -8.11
N VAL A 598 -1.46 -11.25 -8.48
CA VAL A 598 -2.68 -11.08 -9.29
C VAL A 598 -3.71 -10.24 -8.54
N PHE A 599 -3.95 -10.54 -7.25
CA PHE A 599 -4.88 -9.75 -6.43
C PHE A 599 -4.44 -8.30 -6.26
N LEU A 600 -3.14 -8.07 -5.98
CA LEU A 600 -2.58 -6.72 -5.91
C LEU A 600 -2.67 -6.00 -7.25
N TRP A 601 -2.38 -6.69 -8.35
CA TRP A 601 -2.45 -6.11 -9.69
C TRP A 601 -3.88 -5.71 -10.04
N PHE A 602 -4.86 -6.58 -9.79
CA PHE A 602 -6.28 -6.28 -10.03
C PHE A 602 -6.76 -5.09 -9.17
N ARG A 603 -6.37 -5.04 -7.89
CA ARG A 603 -6.69 -3.89 -7.02
C ARG A 603 -6.02 -2.61 -7.50
N CYS A 604 -4.73 -2.65 -7.84
CA CYS A 604 -4.02 -1.48 -8.38
C CYS A 604 -4.63 -1.02 -9.71
N TYR A 605 -5.08 -1.96 -10.54
CA TYR A 605 -5.77 -1.67 -11.80
C TYR A 605 -7.11 -0.97 -11.55
N LYS A 606 -7.95 -1.51 -10.66
CA LYS A 606 -9.22 -0.90 -10.25
C LYS A 606 -9.07 0.44 -9.51
N ALA A 607 -7.92 0.70 -8.89
CA ALA A 607 -7.63 2.01 -8.31
C ALA A 607 -7.10 3.02 -9.33
N ARG A 608 -6.66 2.55 -10.51
CA ARG A 608 -6.15 3.39 -11.59
C ARG A 608 -7.20 3.71 -12.65
N ASN A 609 -8.18 2.82 -12.84
CA ASN A 609 -9.26 2.86 -13.81
C ASN A 609 -10.56 2.55 -13.08
#